data_AF-A0A3C0M9I2-F1
#
_entry.id   AF-A0A3C0M9I2-F1
#
_cell.length_a   1.000
_cell.length_b   1.000
_cell.length_c   1.000
_cell.angle_alpha   90.00
_cell.angle_beta   90.00
_cell.angle_gamma   90.00
#
_symmetry.space_group_name_H-M   'P 1'
#
loop_
_entity.id
_entity.type
_entity.pdbx_description
1 polymer ?
#
loop_
_entity_poly.entity_id
_entity_poly.type
_entity_poly.pdbx_seq_one_letter_code
_entity_poly.pdbx_strand_id
1 'polypeptide(L)' 'QNRREPIPSMPGVERLSIDLATEAVAEAARWGIPVVALFPNIARDLRTPDGAYALRPDTLICRAVRAIK' A
#
# COMPACT_ATOMS: atom_id res chain seq x y z
N GLN A 1 -9.69 -5.07 4.46
CA GLN A 1 -10.53 -4.34 3.51
C GLN A 1 -11.17 -3.17 4.24
N ASN A 2 -11.54 -2.12 3.50
CA ASN A 2 -12.17 -0.88 3.94
C ASN A 2 -11.52 -0.22 5.16
N ARG A 3 -10.19 -0.08 5.17
CA ARG A 3 -9.45 0.58 6.25
C ARG A 3 -8.74 1.83 5.75
N ARG A 4 -8.95 2.93 6.47
CA ARG A 4 -8.21 4.18 6.37
C ARG A 4 -7.64 4.52 7.73
N GLU A 5 -6.36 4.89 7.76
CA GLU A 5 -5.69 5.29 9.00
C GLU A 5 -4.94 6.60 8.76
N PRO A 6 -5.38 7.72 9.37
CA PRO A 6 -4.69 8.99 9.25
C PRO A 6 -3.26 8.94 9.79
N ILE A 7 -2.35 9.70 9.17
CA ILE A 7 -0.97 9.86 9.64
C ILE A 7 -0.84 11.23 10.32
N PRO A 8 -0.74 11.31 11.66
CA PRO A 8 -0.78 12.60 12.37
C PRO A 8 0.30 13.61 11.93
N SER A 9 1.49 13.12 11.58
CA SER A 9 2.59 13.95 11.10
C SER A 9 2.46 14.39 9.64
N MET A 10 1.45 13.92 8.91
CA MET A 10 1.18 14.23 7.50
C MET A 10 -0.31 14.56 7.32
N PRO A 11 -0.74 15.78 7.66
CA PRO A 11 -2.14 16.19 7.51
C PRO A 11 -2.66 15.97 6.08
N GLY A 12 -3.82 15.34 5.95
CA GLY A 12 -4.42 14.99 4.65
C GLY A 12 -3.92 13.67 4.05
N VAL A 13 -3.02 12.95 4.71
CA VAL A 13 -2.49 11.66 4.25
C VAL A 13 -2.96 10.51 5.13
N GLU A 14 -3.36 9.42 4.49
CA GLU A 14 -3.89 8.22 5.13
C GLU A 14 -3.17 6.96 4.62
N ARG A 15 -3.06 5.94 5.48
CA ARG A 15 -2.76 4.57 5.06
C ARG A 15 -4.04 3.92 4.60
N LEU A 16 -4.02 3.33 3.41
CA LEU A 16 -5.16 2.69 2.79
C LEU A 16 -5.00 1.17 2.79
N SER A 17 -6.10 0.43 2.97
CA SER A 17 -6.13 -0.98 2.61
C SER A 17 -6.04 -1.16 1.09
N ILE A 18 -5.63 -2.35 0.62
CA ILE A 18 -5.38 -2.62 -0.82
C ILE A 18 -6.57 -2.24 -1.70
N ASP A 19 -7.79 -2.53 -1.26
CA ASP A 19 -9.02 -2.20 -1.97
C ASP A 19 -9.16 -0.68 -2.18
N LEU A 20 -9.01 0.12 -1.12
CA LEU A 20 -9.08 1.58 -1.21
C LEU A 20 -7.87 2.19 -1.93
N ALA A 21 -6.69 1.57 -1.83
CA ALA A 21 -5.51 1.98 -2.60
C ALA A 21 -5.74 1.78 -4.10
N THR A 22 -6.43 0.70 -4.50
CA THR A 22 -6.77 0.44 -5.91
C THR A 22 -7.72 1.51 -6.45
N GLU A 23 -8.73 1.92 -5.67
CA GLU A 23 -9.62 3.03 -6.02
C GLU A 23 -8.87 4.36 -6.17
N ALA A 24 -7.95 4.66 -5.23
CA ALA A 24 -7.15 5.88 -5.27
C ALA A 24 -6.21 5.92 -6.49
N VAL A 25 -5.62 4.78 -6.87
CA VAL A 25 -4.78 4.70 -8.09
C VAL A 25 -5.64 4.87 -9.34
N ALA A 26 -6.83 4.28 -9.39
CA ALA A 26 -7.76 4.48 -10.51
C ALA A 26 -8.18 5.96 -10.64
N GLU A 27 -8.39 6.65 -9.52
CA GLU A 27 -8.61 8.10 -9.52
C GLU A 27 -7.41 8.88 -10.03
N ALA A 28 -6.21 8.59 -9.52
CA ALA A 28 -4.98 9.23 -9.96
C ALA A 28 -4.77 9.07 -11.47
N ALA A 29 -5.04 7.88 -12.03
CA ALA A 29 -4.97 7.62 -13.46
C ALA A 29 -5.97 8.47 -14.26
N ARG A 30 -7.21 8.67 -13.77
CA ARG A 30 -8.18 9.58 -14.41
C ARG A 30 -7.69 11.03 -14.49
N TRP A 31 -6.90 11.45 -13.51
CA TRP A 31 -6.25 12.77 -13.49
C TRP A 31 -4.95 12.84 -14.29
N GLY A 32 -4.55 11.76 -14.95
CA GLY A 32 -3.33 11.71 -15.77
C GLY A 32 -2.03 11.53 -14.97
N ILE A 33 -2.11 11.10 -13.70
CA ILE A 33 -0.91 10.75 -12.92
C ILE A 33 -0.36 9.43 -13.46
N PRO A 34 0.86 9.41 -14.01
CA PRO A 34 1.34 8.26 -14.78
C PRO A 34 1.90 7.13 -13.91
N VAL A 35 2.32 7.43 -12.70
CA VAL A 35 3.07 6.50 -11.83
C VAL A 35 2.67 6.71 -10.37
N VAL A 36 2.58 5.61 -9.63
CA VAL A 36 2.36 5.58 -8.18
C VAL A 36 3.44 4.73 -7.51
N ALA A 37 3.90 5.17 -6.34
CA ALA A 37 4.84 4.42 -5.51
C ALA A 37 4.13 3.82 -4.30
N LEU A 38 4.31 2.51 -4.07
CA LEU A 38 3.67 1.78 -2.98
C LEU A 38 4.62 1.62 -1.79
N PHE A 39 4.18 2.04 -0.61
CA PHE A 39 4.92 1.86 0.65
C PHE A 39 4.08 1.03 1.64
N PRO A 40 4.42 -0.25 1.88
CA PRO A 40 3.62 -1.13 2.72
C PRO A 40 3.86 -0.87 4.22
N ASN A 41 2.80 -0.78 5.02
CA ASN A 41 2.90 -0.79 6.48
C ASN A 41 2.85 -2.24 7.01
N ILE A 42 4.01 -2.88 7.11
CA ILE A 42 4.13 -4.27 7.56
C ILE A 42 3.93 -4.38 9.07
N ALA A 43 3.09 -5.35 9.49
CA ALA A 43 2.86 -5.64 10.90
C ALA A 43 4.18 -6.00 11.62
N ARG A 44 4.31 -5.58 12.89
CA ARG A 44 5.60 -5.64 13.61
C ARG A 44 6.11 -7.08 13.81
N ASP A 45 5.19 -8.01 14.01
CA ASP A 45 5.43 -9.46 14.16
C ASP A 45 6.02 -10.11 12.89
N LEU A 46 5.85 -9.49 11.73
CA LEU A 46 6.42 -9.95 10.46
C LEU A 46 7.81 -9.36 10.16
N ARG A 47 8.32 -8.46 11.02
CA ARG A 47 9.61 -7.80 10.80
C ARG A 47 10.72 -8.60 11.47
N THR A 48 11.64 -9.12 10.65
CA THR A 48 12.83 -9.83 11.09
C THR A 48 14.09 -9.04 10.73
N PRO A 49 15.22 -9.20 11.45
CA PRO A 49 16.48 -8.49 11.14
C PRO A 49 17.02 -8.76 9.73
N ASP A 50 16.75 -9.95 9.19
CA ASP A 50 17.16 -10.38 7.85
C ASP A 50 16.15 -9.98 6.76
N GLY A 51 14.99 -9.42 7.13
CA GLY A 51 13.97 -9.00 6.18
C GLY A 51 13.28 -10.15 5.43
N ALA A 52 13.31 -11.38 5.94
CA ALA A 52 12.81 -12.58 5.25
C ALA A 52 11.39 -12.44 4.67
N TYR A 53 10.50 -11.67 5.33
CA TYR A 53 9.14 -11.43 4.82
C TYR A 53 9.12 -10.82 3.42
N ALA A 54 10.08 -9.96 3.08
CA ALA A 54 10.17 -9.29 1.78
C ALA A 54 10.35 -10.27 0.60
N LEU A 55 10.91 -11.45 0.86
CA LEU A 55 11.18 -12.46 -0.17
C LEU A 55 9.96 -13.35 -0.45
N ARG A 56 8.86 -13.21 0.29
CA ARG A 56 7.68 -14.05 0.11
C ARG A 56 6.86 -13.62 -1.12
N PRO A 57 6.29 -14.58 -1.88
CA PRO A 57 5.48 -14.24 -3.07
C PRO A 57 4.12 -13.59 -2.72
N ASP A 58 3.69 -13.71 -1.47
CA ASP A 58 2.41 -13.24 -0.94
C ASP A 58 2.54 -11.95 -0.08
N THR A 59 3.64 -11.20 -0.22
CA THR A 59 3.82 -9.93 0.49
C THR A 59 2.69 -8.93 0.23
N LEU A 60 2.51 -8.00 1.18
CA LEU A 60 1.55 -6.91 1.04
C LEU A 60 1.74 -6.10 -0.25
N ILE A 61 3.00 -5.87 -0.66
CA ILE A 61 3.31 -5.14 -1.89
C ILE A 61 2.98 -5.96 -3.14
N CYS A 62 3.34 -7.25 -3.19
CA CYS A 62 2.99 -8.11 -4.33
C CYS A 62 1.47 -8.25 -4.50
N ARG A 63 0.73 -8.35 -3.39
CA ARG A 63 -0.74 -8.37 -3.41
C ARG A 63 -1.32 -7.05 -3.91
N ALA A 64 -0.77 -5.90 -3.48
CA ALA A 64 -1.21 -4.59 -3.95
C ALA A 64 -0.94 -4.40 -5.45
N VAL A 65 0.26 -4.74 -5.93
CA VAL A 65 0.61 -4.64 -7.36
C VAL A 65 -0.31 -5.52 -8.21
N ARG A 66 -0.63 -6.74 -7.78
CA ARG A 66 -1.56 -7.63 -8.49
C ARG A 66 -3.01 -7.11 -8.51
N ALA A 67 -3.41 -6.31 -7.53
CA ALA A 67 -4.75 -5.71 -7.49
C ALA A 67 -4.84 -4.43 -8.33
N ILE A 68 -3.73 -3.70 -8.49
CA ILE A 68 -3.65 -2.45 -9.25
C ILE A 68 -3.44 -2.68 -10.75
N LYS A 69 -2.63 -3.68 -11.12
CA LYS A 69 -2.42 -4.07 -12.52
C LYS A 69 -3.71 -4.58 -13.16
#